data_AF-A0A927GJT5-F1
#
_entry.id   AF-A0A927GJT5-F1
#
_cell.length_a   1.000
_cell.length_b   1.000
_cell.length_c   1.000
_cell.angle_alpha   90.00
_cell.angle_beta   90.00
_cell.angle_gamma   90.00
#
_symmetry.space_group_name_H-M   'P 1'
#
loop_
_entity.id
_entity.type
_entity.pdbx_description
1 polymer ?
#
loop_
_entity_poly.entity_id
_entity_poly.type
_entity_poly.pdbx_seq_one_letter_code
_entity_poly.pdbx_strand_id
1 'polypeptide(L)'
;MPKPGNSRWAAHARPIITKVIRENPEADEKQLRQLISEQYPYGIREHHPYKQWLLEVRAQLNLRFRGKVTRDKPPKNLPPTPLFQP
;
A
#
# COMPACT_ATOMS: atom_id res chain seq x y z
N MET A 1 11.93 4.78 1.44
CA MET A 1 10.49 4.96 1.21
C MET A 1 10.20 4.63 -0.25
N PRO A 2 9.19 3.80 -0.60
CA PRO A 2 8.71 3.83 -1.97
C PRO A 2 8.04 5.19 -2.14
N LYS A 3 8.70 6.12 -2.83
CA LYS A 3 8.05 7.36 -3.24
C LYS A 3 6.87 6.94 -4.11
N PRO A 4 5.64 7.40 -3.82
CA PRO A 4 4.53 7.16 -4.73
C PRO A 4 4.99 7.69 -6.10
N GLY A 5 4.97 6.82 -7.11
CA GLY A 5 5.71 7.07 -8.35
C GLY A 5 5.28 8.41 -8.94
N ASN A 6 6.20 9.23 -9.45
CA ASN A 6 5.85 10.43 -10.23
C ASN A 6 5.33 10.05 -11.63
N SER A 7 4.63 8.92 -11.76
CA SER A 7 4.06 8.45 -13.00
C SER A 7 2.71 9.12 -13.23
N ARG A 8 2.37 9.39 -14.49
CA ARG A 8 1.04 9.91 -14.87
C ARG A 8 -0.11 9.05 -14.32
N TRP A 9 0.12 7.73 -14.24
CA TRP A 9 -0.81 6.76 -13.67
C TRP A 9 -1.02 6.96 -12.16
N ALA A 10 0.05 7.20 -11.40
CA ALA A 10 -0.07 7.48 -9.98
C ALA A 10 -0.72 8.86 -9.74
N ALA A 11 -0.38 9.88 -10.53
CA ALA A 11 -0.98 11.21 -10.41
C ALA A 11 -2.51 11.19 -10.59
N HIS A 12 -3.01 10.36 -11.51
CA HIS A 12 -4.45 10.20 -11.72
C HIS A 12 -5.10 9.22 -10.73
N ALA A 13 -4.38 8.20 -10.26
CA ALA A 13 -4.88 7.25 -9.27
C ALA A 13 -5.09 7.85 -7.87
N ARG A 14 -4.12 8.68 -7.43
CA ARG A 14 -4.11 9.27 -6.08
C ARG A 14 -5.41 9.96 -5.67
N PRO A 15 -5.94 10.94 -6.43
CA PRO A 15 -7.16 11.65 -6.02
C PRO A 15 -8.38 10.72 -5.93
N ILE A 16 -8.47 9.70 -6.77
CA ILE A 16 -9.57 8.72 -6.75
C ILE A 16 -9.50 7.90 -5.46
N ILE A 17 -8.33 7.33 -5.16
CA ILE A 17 -8.12 6.50 -3.96
C ILE A 17 -8.35 7.33 -2.69
N THR A 18 -7.84 8.56 -2.65
CA THR A 18 -8.02 9.47 -1.50
C THR A 18 -9.48 9.86 -1.30
N LYS A 19 -10.24 10.07 -2.39
CA LYS A 19 -11.67 10.34 -2.33
C LYS A 19 -12.43 9.16 -1.70
N VAL A 20 -12.17 7.93 -2.16
CA VAL A 20 -12.82 6.73 -1.62
C VAL A 20 -12.51 6.53 -0.14
N ILE A 21 -11.26 6.73 0.28
CA ILE A 21 -10.87 6.63 1.69
C ILE A 21 -11.57 7.69 2.55
N ARG A 22 -11.70 8.92 2.05
CA ARG A 22 -12.35 10.02 2.76
C ARG A 22 -13.86 9.83 2.87
N GLU A 23 -14.49 9.29 1.83
CA GLU A 23 -15.93 9.04 1.80
C GLU A 23 -16.34 7.81 2.63
N ASN A 24 -15.39 6.91 2.93
CA ASN A 24 -15.64 5.69 3.68
C ASN A 24 -14.75 5.60 4.95
N PRO A 25 -14.95 6.49 5.93
CA PRO A 25 -14.12 6.53 7.14
C PRO A 25 -14.28 5.31 8.03
N GLU A 26 -15.44 4.64 8.02
CA GLU A 26 -15.72 3.47 8.86
C GLU A 26 -15.39 2.14 8.18
N ALA A 27 -15.02 2.17 6.90
CA ALA A 27 -14.71 0.96 6.16
C ALA A 27 -13.39 0.33 6.61
N ASP A 28 -13.40 -1.00 6.73
CA ASP A 28 -12.23 -1.81 7.02
C ASP A 28 -11.32 -1.93 5.79
N GLU A 29 -10.06 -2.36 5.98
CA GLU A 29 -9.06 -2.41 4.91
C GLU A 29 -9.56 -3.22 3.71
N LYS A 30 -10.23 -4.35 3.95
CA LYS A 30 -10.76 -5.22 2.89
C LYS A 30 -11.87 -4.53 2.09
N GLN A 31 -12.77 -3.84 2.76
CA GLN A 31 -13.87 -3.09 2.12
C GLN A 31 -13.33 -1.92 1.30
N LEU A 32 -12.38 -1.16 1.85
CA LEU A 32 -11.72 -0.09 1.11
C LEU A 32 -11.02 -0.60 -0.15
N ARG A 33 -10.30 -1.72 -0.08
CA ARG A 33 -9.66 -2.31 -1.27
C ARG A 33 -10.67 -2.67 -2.36
N GLN A 34 -11.86 -3.15 -1.98
CA GLN A 34 -12.92 -3.46 -2.91
C GLN A 34 -13.48 -2.19 -3.56
N LEU A 35 -13.90 -1.21 -2.75
CA LEU A 35 -14.43 0.08 -3.23
C LEU A 35 -13.44 0.82 -4.13
N ILE A 36 -12.16 0.80 -3.77
CA ILE A 36 -11.09 1.36 -4.60
C ILE A 36 -11.01 0.60 -5.93
N SER A 37 -11.05 -0.73 -5.92
CA SER A 37 -10.97 -1.54 -7.14
C SER A 37 -12.15 -1.34 -8.10
N GLU A 38 -13.32 -0.97 -7.57
CA GLU A 38 -14.52 -0.63 -8.37
C GLU A 38 -14.36 0.70 -9.10
N GLN A 39 -13.61 1.65 -8.54
CA GLN A 39 -13.34 2.97 -9.12
C GLN A 39 -12.15 2.99 -10.10
N TYR A 40 -11.69 1.83 -10.58
CA TYR A 40 -10.52 1.73 -11.44
C TYR A 40 -10.74 2.40 -12.81
N PRO A 41 -9.97 3.44 -13.18
CA PRO A 41 -10.28 4.27 -14.36
C PRO A 41 -9.62 3.82 -15.67
N TYR A 42 -8.68 2.86 -15.64
CA TYR A 42 -7.82 2.56 -16.81
C TYR A 42 -8.32 1.41 -17.68
N GLY A 43 -9.57 0.96 -17.45
CA GLY A 43 -10.18 -0.13 -18.22
C GLY A 43 -9.55 -1.48 -17.89
N ILE A 44 -8.70 -1.99 -18.78
CA ILE A 44 -8.12 -3.34 -18.65
C ILE A 44 -7.14 -3.36 -17.47
N ARG A 45 -7.27 -4.39 -16.60
CA ARG A 45 -6.41 -4.61 -15.44
C ARG A 45 -5.10 -5.32 -15.82
N GLU A 46 -4.44 -4.81 -16.86
CA GLU A 46 -3.20 -5.39 -17.38
C GLU A 46 -2.05 -4.37 -17.38
N HIS A 47 -0.82 -4.87 -17.37
CA HIS A 47 0.42 -4.10 -17.54
C HIS A 47 0.75 -3.06 -16.45
N HIS A 48 1.52 -2.03 -16.83
CA HIS A 48 2.07 -0.99 -15.96
C HIS A 48 1.04 -0.12 -15.22
N PRO A 49 -0.10 0.28 -15.81
CA PRO A 49 -1.10 1.13 -15.13
C PRO A 49 -1.68 0.45 -13.90
N TYR A 50 -2.04 -0.84 -14.04
CA TYR A 50 -2.59 -1.62 -12.95
C TYR A 50 -1.58 -1.83 -11.81
N LYS A 51 -0.31 -2.08 -12.15
CA LYS A 51 0.75 -2.18 -11.14
C LYS A 51 0.95 -0.88 -10.36
N GLN A 52 0.92 0.27 -11.03
CA GLN A 52 1.01 1.57 -10.38
C GLN A 52 -0.19 1.85 -9.48
N TRP A 53 -1.40 1.49 -9.93
CA TRP A 53 -2.62 1.55 -9.13
C TRP A 53 -2.47 0.77 -7.83
N LEU A 54 -2.11 -0.52 -7.91
CA LEU A 54 -1.93 -1.38 -6.73
C LEU A 54 -0.87 -0.85 -5.75
N LEU A 55 0.22 -0.25 -6.27
CA LEU A 55 1.23 0.39 -5.42
C LEU A 55 0.66 1.58 -4.66
N GLU A 56 -0.14 2.43 -5.30
CA GLU A 56 -0.80 3.57 -4.65
C GLU A 56 -1.85 3.12 -3.62
N VAL A 57 -2.68 2.12 -3.95
CA VAL A 57 -3.63 1.53 -3.00
C VAL A 57 -2.89 1.05 -1.75
N ARG A 58 -1.81 0.28 -1.94
CA ARG A 58 -1.01 -0.21 -0.82
C ARG A 58 -0.33 0.93 -0.05
N ALA A 59 0.11 1.98 -0.71
CA ALA A 59 0.74 3.13 -0.05
C ALA A 59 -0.26 3.90 0.82
N GLN A 60 -1.45 4.22 0.31
CA GLN A 60 -2.48 4.96 1.04
C GLN A 60 -3.10 4.14 2.17
N LEU A 61 -3.37 2.84 1.96
CA LEU A 61 -3.88 1.98 3.02
C LEU A 61 -2.83 1.71 4.10
N ASN A 62 -1.55 1.50 3.73
CA ASN A 62 -0.49 1.40 4.74
C ASN A 62 -0.35 2.68 5.56
N LEU A 63 -0.46 3.87 4.93
CA LEU A 63 -0.43 5.13 5.65
C LEU A 63 -1.60 5.26 6.64
N ARG A 64 -2.77 4.73 6.27
CA ARG A 64 -3.99 4.77 7.09
C ARG A 64 -4.00 3.77 8.24
N PHE A 65 -3.67 2.51 7.98
CA PHE A 65 -3.83 1.41 8.93
C PHE A 65 -2.53 1.00 9.63
N ARG A 66 -1.39 1.21 8.97
CA ARG A 66 -0.08 0.84 9.49
C ARG A 66 0.60 2.08 10.05
N GLY A 67 0.24 2.41 11.29
CA GLY A 67 1.04 3.34 12.11
C GLY A 67 2.52 2.94 12.03
N LYS A 68 3.39 3.93 11.78
CA LYS A 68 4.84 3.87 11.52
C LYS A 68 5.51 2.55 11.96
N VAL A 69 5.41 1.48 11.17
CA VAL A 69 6.34 0.35 11.31
C VAL A 69 7.61 0.84 10.65
N THR A 70 8.47 1.44 11.47
CA THR A 70 9.88 1.62 11.11
C THR A 70 10.35 0.27 10.59
N ARG A 71 10.83 0.25 9.35
CA ARG A 71 11.71 -0.84 8.91
C ARG A 71 13.02 -0.63 9.64
N ASP A 72 13.03 -0.85 10.95
CA ASP A 72 14.28 -1.07 11.66
C ASP A 72 14.87 -2.32 11.01
N LYS A 73 15.95 -2.12 10.26
CA LYS A 73 16.81 -3.25 9.89
C LYS A 73 17.14 -3.96 11.21
N PRO A 74 17.04 -5.30 11.29
CA PRO A 74 17.55 -6.00 12.46
C PRO A 74 19.00 -5.55 12.70
N PRO A 75 19.39 -5.21 13.95
CA PRO A 75 20.75 -4.80 14.24
C PRO A 75 21.70 -5.89 13.74
N LYS A 76 22.74 -5.50 13.00
CA LYS A 76 23.70 -6.39 12.34
C LYS A 76 24.51 -7.25 13.32
N ASN A 77 24.32 -7.06 14.63
CA ASN A 77 25.06 -7.66 15.73
C ASN A 77 24.17 -8.52 16.64
N LEU A 78 23.23 -9.30 16.08
CA LEU A 78 22.56 -10.31 16.88
C LEU A 78 23.57 -11.44 17.16
N PRO A 79 23.90 -11.77 18.42
CA PRO A 79 24.71 -12.95 18.70
C PRO A 79 23.97 -14.18 18.14
N PRO A 80 24.68 -15.18 17.58
CA PRO A 80 24.02 -16.38 17.09
C PRO A 80 23.24 -16.99 18.25
N THR A 81 21.92 -17.11 18.07
CA THR A 81 21.03 -17.75 19.03
C THR A 81 21.62 -19.14 19.32
N PRO A 82 21.92 -19.50 20.59
CA PRO A 82 22.38 -20.84 20.88
C PRO A 82 21.26 -21.79 20.48
N LEU A 83 21.51 -22.57 19.43
CA LEU A 83 20.65 -23.68 19.06
C LEU A 83 20.60 -24.58 20.30
N PHE A 84 19.40 -24.74 20.83
CA PHE A 84 19.11 -25.66 21.92
C PHE A 84 19.72 -27.01 21.53
N GLN A 85 20.83 -27.40 22.16
CA GLN A 85 21.41 -28.72 22.01
C GLN A 85 20.69 -29.64 23.02
N PRO A 86 20.32 -30.86 22.61
CA PRO A 86 19.46 -31.75 23.40
C PRO A 86 20.07 -32.15 24.75
#